data_AF-W6PTQ5-F1
#
_entry.id   AF-W6PTQ5-F1
#
_cell.length_a   1.000
_cell.length_b   1.000
_cell.length_c   1.000
_cell.angle_alpha   90.00
_cell.angle_beta   90.00
_cell.angle_gamma   90.00
#
_symmetry.space_group_name_H-M   'P 1'
#
loop_
_entity.id
_entity.type
_entity.pdbx_description
1 polymer ?
#
loop_
_entity_poly.entity_id
_entity_poly.type
_entity_poly.pdbx_seq_one_letter_code
_entity_poly.pdbx_strand_id
1 'polypeptide(L)'
;MPVVSFVVQGVDSPRPVDEVERRSAFWFRNGHMYSYSYSHRLLADVCRLDNVKDGVVPVSILHYNTGRSMGAGVLREVLVLYYL
;
A
#
# COMPACT_ATOMS: atom_id res chain seq x y z
N MET A 1 -6.63 6.21 14.04
CA MET A 1 -6.61 5.02 13.15
C MET A 1 -5.17 4.80 12.71
N PRO A 2 -4.48 3.74 13.15
CA PRO A 2 -3.14 3.42 12.66
C PRO A 2 -3.17 3.17 11.14
N VAL A 3 -2.20 3.75 10.44
CA VAL A 3 -1.99 3.54 9.00
C VAL A 3 -0.54 3.13 8.80
N VAL A 4 -0.33 2.05 8.07
CA VAL A 4 1.00 1.63 7.60
C VAL A 4 1.05 1.86 6.10
N SER A 5 2.06 2.58 5.64
CA SER A 5 2.31 2.79 4.21
C SER A 5 3.62 2.17 3.81
N PHE A 6 3.61 1.48 2.68
CA PHE A 6 4.80 0.82 2.15
C PHE A 6 4.90 0.99 0.63
N VAL A 7 6.10 0.76 0.13
CA VAL A 7 6.42 0.57 -1.29
C VAL A 7 7.09 -0.78 -1.46
N VAL A 8 7.00 -1.34 -2.66
CA VAL A 8 7.76 -2.53 -3.06
C VAL A 8 8.79 -2.06 -4.08
N GLN A 9 10.08 -2.27 -3.81
CA GLN A 9 11.14 -1.76 -4.68
C GLN A 9 11.01 -2.32 -6.09
N GLY A 10 11.07 -1.43 -7.09
CA GLY A 10 10.95 -1.80 -8.52
C GLY A 10 9.55 -2.19 -8.96
N VAL A 11 8.52 -1.98 -8.13
CA VAL A 11 7.14 -2.36 -8.41
C VAL A 11 6.22 -1.18 -8.20
N ASP A 12 5.45 -0.85 -9.24
CA ASP A 12 4.44 0.20 -9.16
C ASP A 12 3.33 -0.20 -8.18
N SER A 13 2.92 0.75 -7.33
CA SER A 13 1.97 0.58 -6.23
C SER A 13 0.60 -0.01 -6.60
N PRO A 14 0.06 0.11 -7.84
CA PRO A 14 -1.18 -0.57 -8.21
C PRO A 14 -1.06 -2.08 -8.32
N ARG A 15 0.09 -2.61 -8.76
CA ARG A 15 0.25 -4.05 -9.02
C ARG A 15 -0.06 -4.96 -7.81
N PRO A 16 0.51 -4.72 -6.60
CA PRO A 16 0.18 -5.55 -5.45
C PRO A 16 -1.28 -5.39 -5.00
N VAL A 17 -1.90 -4.23 -5.24
CA VAL A 17 -3.32 -3.99 -4.93
C VAL A 17 -4.18 -4.82 -5.88
N ASP A 18 -4.01 -4.67 -7.19
CA ASP A 18 -4.77 -5.40 -8.21
C ASP A 18 -4.72 -6.92 -7.99
N GLU A 19 -3.55 -7.45 -7.60
CA GLU A 19 -3.38 -8.88 -7.39
C GLU A 19 -4.07 -9.39 -6.10
N VAL A 20 -4.15 -8.57 -5.05
CA VAL A 20 -4.96 -8.88 -3.87
C VAL A 20 -6.45 -8.88 -4.23
N GLU A 21 -6.90 -7.86 -4.97
CA GLU A 21 -8.31 -7.70 -5.36
C GLU A 21 -8.78 -8.84 -6.28
N ARG A 22 -7.89 -9.33 -7.15
CA ARG A 22 -8.17 -10.49 -8.00
C ARG A 22 -8.37 -11.78 -7.20
N ARG A 23 -7.76 -11.89 -6.01
CA ARG A 23 -7.73 -13.10 -5.18
C ARG A 23 -8.66 -13.05 -3.98
N SER A 24 -9.21 -11.89 -3.67
CA SER A 24 -9.97 -11.69 -2.44
C SER A 24 -10.91 -10.50 -2.54
N ALA A 25 -11.88 -10.44 -1.64
CA ALA A 25 -12.77 -9.28 -1.52
C ALA A 25 -12.14 -8.11 -0.71
N PHE A 26 -10.82 -8.12 -0.52
CA PHE A 26 -10.11 -7.06 0.20
C PHE A 26 -9.66 -5.97 -0.77
N TRP A 27 -10.03 -4.74 -0.45
CA TRP A 27 -9.65 -3.56 -1.21
C TRP A 27 -8.60 -2.75 -0.46
N PHE A 28 -7.47 -2.52 -1.11
CA PHE A 28 -6.44 -1.61 -0.64
C PHE A 28 -6.42 -0.36 -1.51
N ARG A 29 -5.86 0.73 -0.99
CA ARG A 29 -5.63 1.95 -1.79
C ARG A 29 -4.17 1.98 -2.24
N ASN A 30 -3.90 2.68 -3.33
CA ASN A 30 -2.58 3.07 -3.77
C ASN A 30 -2.54 4.58 -4.06
N GLY A 31 -1.35 5.13 -4.28
CA GLY A 31 -1.14 6.53 -4.63
C GLY A 31 -0.66 7.41 -3.47
N HIS A 32 -0.83 8.71 -3.63
CA HIS A 32 -0.38 9.67 -2.63
C HIS A 32 -1.40 9.71 -1.49
N MET A 33 -0.97 9.34 -0.28
CA MET A 33 -1.79 9.14 0.92
C MET A 33 -2.91 10.18 1.18
N TYR A 34 -2.79 11.40 0.63
CA TYR A 34 -3.74 12.53 0.66
C TYR A 34 -3.58 13.47 -0.58
N SER A 35 -4.12 14.69 -0.53
CA SER A 35 -4.02 15.71 -1.60
C SER A 35 -2.59 15.91 -2.11
N TYR A 36 -2.47 15.89 -3.44
CA TYR A 36 -1.22 15.83 -4.23
C TYR A 36 -0.09 16.71 -3.70
N SER A 37 -0.34 17.99 -3.37
CA SER A 37 0.71 18.92 -2.95
C SER A 37 1.35 18.62 -1.58
N TYR A 38 0.60 18.07 -0.62
CA TYR A 38 1.11 17.81 0.73
C TYR A 38 1.85 16.48 0.82
N SER A 39 1.33 15.47 0.12
CA SER A 39 1.93 14.14 0.07
C SER A 39 3.15 14.08 -0.84
N HIS A 40 3.21 14.86 -1.93
CA HIS A 40 4.34 14.79 -2.86
C HIS A 40 5.66 15.25 -2.21
N ARG A 41 5.65 16.34 -1.43
CA ARG A 41 6.84 16.79 -0.69
C ARG A 41 7.22 15.83 0.43
N LEU A 42 6.24 15.27 1.14
CA LEU A 42 6.52 14.25 2.16
C LEU A 42 7.22 13.03 1.54
N LEU A 43 6.68 12.52 0.43
CA LEU A 43 7.22 11.36 -0.25
C LEU A 43 8.59 11.63 -0.90
N ALA A 44 8.79 12.81 -1.47
CA ALA A 44 10.05 13.22 -2.10
C ALA A 44 11.13 13.61 -1.09
N ASP A 45 10.83 14.55 -0.19
CA ASP A 45 11.84 15.25 0.59
C ASP A 45 12.15 14.53 1.90
N VAL A 46 11.16 13.83 2.48
CA VAL A 46 11.30 13.14 3.77
C VAL A 46 11.48 11.64 3.56
N CYS A 47 10.57 10.99 2.83
CA CYS A 47 10.64 9.54 2.58
C CYS A 47 11.64 9.17 1.47
N ARG A 48 12.06 10.14 0.65
CA ARG A 48 13.04 9.96 -0.43
C ARG A 48 12.70 8.82 -1.38
N LEU A 49 11.43 8.73 -1.77
CA LEU A 49 10.99 7.76 -2.77
C LEU A 49 11.47 8.16 -4.16
N ASP A 50 11.97 7.20 -4.92
CA ASP A 50 12.44 7.42 -6.30
C ASP A 50 11.28 7.75 -7.25
N ASN A 51 10.16 7.02 -7.13
CA ASN A 51 8.96 7.23 -7.95
C ASN A 51 7.84 7.87 -7.14
N VAL A 52 7.99 9.17 -6.86
CA VAL A 52 7.00 9.90 -6.05
C VAL A 52 5.61 9.87 -6.67
N LYS A 53 5.51 9.92 -8.02
CA LYS A 53 4.24 9.95 -8.77
C LYS A 53 3.41 8.69 -8.60
N ASP A 54 4.06 7.54 -8.39
CA ASP A 54 3.39 6.27 -8.11
C ASP A 54 2.83 6.25 -6.69
N GLY A 55 3.57 6.78 -5.72
CA GLY A 55 3.10 6.92 -4.35
C GLY A 55 3.35 5.68 -3.49
N VAL A 56 2.38 5.30 -2.66
CA VAL A 56 2.51 4.20 -1.69
C VAL A 56 1.22 3.39 -1.59
N VAL A 57 1.29 2.22 -0.96
CA VAL A 57 0.10 1.44 -0.58
C VAL A 57 -0.22 1.69 0.90
N PRO A 58 -1.22 2.54 1.24
CA PRO A 58 -1.65 2.73 2.61
C PRO A 58 -2.64 1.64 3.07
N VAL A 59 -2.31 1.00 4.19
CA VAL A 59 -3.17 0.04 4.90
C VAL A 59 -3.70 0.71 6.16
N SER A 60 -5.00 1.00 6.17
CA SER A 60 -5.70 1.62 7.29
C SER A 60 -6.29 0.56 8.22
N ILE A 61 -5.91 0.59 9.49
CA ILE A 61 -6.31 -0.40 10.50
C ILE A 61 -7.30 0.25 11.48
N LEU A 62 -8.56 -0.18 11.43
CA LEU A 62 -9.63 0.27 12.31
C LEU A 62 -9.80 -0.66 13.52
N HIS A 63 -10.51 -0.18 14.55
CA HIS A 63 -10.71 -0.92 15.80
C HIS A 63 -11.52 -2.23 15.62
N TYR A 64 -12.28 -2.34 14.53
CA TYR A 64 -13.03 -3.55 14.16
C TYR A 64 -12.23 -4.50 13.26
N ASN A 65 -11.02 -4.11 12.86
CA ASN A 65 -10.17 -4.97 12.07
C ASN A 65 -9.41 -5.96 12.95
N THR A 66 -9.40 -7.21 12.53
CA THR A 66 -8.59 -8.29 13.11
C THR A 66 -7.58 -8.72 12.06
N GLY A 67 -6.45 -9.34 12.45
CA GLY A 67 -5.42 -9.78 11.50
C GLY A 67 -5.97 -10.63 10.33
N ARG A 68 -7.08 -11.34 10.54
CA ARG A 68 -7.80 -12.08 9.49
C ARG A 68 -8.70 -11.21 8.62
N SER A 69 -9.43 -10.26 9.20
CA SER A 69 -10.40 -9.43 8.48
C SER A 69 -9.80 -8.25 7.71
N MET A 70 -8.48 -8.10 7.71
CA MET A 70 -7.77 -7.04 6.97
C MET A 70 -7.15 -7.50 5.65
N GLY A 71 -7.28 -8.78 5.29
CA GLY A 71 -6.59 -9.31 4.12
C GLY A 71 -5.06 -9.36 4.26
N ALA A 72 -4.51 -9.17 5.46
CA ALA A 72 -3.07 -9.18 5.71
C ALA A 72 -2.41 -10.52 5.30
N GLY A 73 -3.14 -11.63 5.41
CA GLY A 73 -2.69 -12.94 4.92
C GLY A 73 -2.51 -12.96 3.40
N VAL A 74 -3.51 -12.49 2.65
CA VAL A 74 -3.48 -12.43 1.18
C VAL A 74 -2.41 -11.45 0.71
N LEU A 75 -2.31 -10.27 1.37
CA LEU A 75 -1.26 -9.31 1.06
C LEU A 75 0.13 -9.90 1.29
N ARG A 76 0.35 -10.60 2.42
CA ARG A 76 1.61 -11.30 2.69
C ARG A 76 1.91 -12.34 1.63
N GLU A 77 0.93 -13.15 1.23
CA GLU A 77 1.10 -14.14 0.17
C GLU A 77 1.48 -13.50 -1.17
N VAL A 78 0.81 -12.42 -1.57
CA VAL A 78 1.15 -11.68 -2.79
C VAL A 78 2.57 -11.12 -2.72
N LEU A 79 2.94 -10.50 -1.59
CA LEU A 79 4.29 -9.96 -1.42
C LEU A 79 5.37 -11.05 -1.50
N VAL A 80 5.17 -12.18 -0.84
CA VAL A 80 6.11 -13.31 -0.84
C VAL A 80 6.16 -14.05 -2.17
N LEU A 81 5.04 -14.18 -2.88
CA LEU A 81 5.01 -14.94 -4.14
C LEU A 81 5.64 -14.19 -5.31
N TYR A 82 5.60 -12.85 -5.28
CA TYR A 82 5.94 -12.05 -6.45
C TYR A 82 7.12 -11.10 -6.25
N TYR A 83 7.45 -10.73 -4.99
CA TYR A 83 8.29 -9.56 -4.75
C TYR A 83 9.34 -9.71 -3.63
N LEU A 84 9.33 -10.81 -2.86
CA LEU A 84 10.32 -11.13 -1.82
C LEU A 84 10.87 -12.54 -2.07
#